data_AF-A0A8S0FYU2-F1
#
_entry.id   AF-A0A8S0FYU2-F1
#
_cell.length_a   1.000
_cell.length_b   1.000
_cell.length_c   1.000
_cell.angle_alpha   90.00
_cell.angle_beta   90.00
_cell.angle_gamma   90.00
#
_symmetry.space_group_name_H-M   'P 1'
#
loop_
_entity.id
_entity.type
_entity.pdbx_description
1 polymer ?
#
loop_
_entity_poly.entity_id
_entity_poly.type
_entity_poly.pdbx_seq_one_letter_code
_entity_poly.pdbx_strand_id
1 'polypeptide(L)'
;MISKQPRNDSGIDASASIGSAWFRRGTLDVNQVIGDTTAVRLNVMGEKTHDAGRDKVKNERYGVAPSVAFGLGTANRLYLNYLHVTQHNTPDGGIPTIGLPGFSAPSAGTAALNHSGKVDTHNFYGKHGFRLRRFDHRHRYHAF
;
A
#
# COMPACT_ATOMS: atom_id res chain seq x y z
N MET A 1 12.04 7.68 2.65
CA MET A 1 11.19 7.13 3.73
C MET A 1 12.08 6.66 4.88
N ILE A 2 11.71 7.00 6.11
CA ILE A 2 12.37 6.55 7.35
C ILE A 2 11.35 5.72 8.13
N SER A 3 11.73 4.52 8.57
CA SER A 3 10.86 3.63 9.35
C SER A 3 10.67 4.15 10.77
N LYS A 4 9.46 3.98 11.32
CA LYS A 4 9.21 4.20 12.75
C LYS A 4 10.10 3.28 13.60
N GLN A 5 10.56 3.80 14.73
CA GLN A 5 11.37 3.09 15.71
C GLN A 5 10.68 3.09 17.07
N PRO A 6 11.06 2.18 17.99
CA PRO A 6 10.60 2.24 19.37
C PRO A 6 10.91 3.58 20.05
N ARG A 7 9.96 4.08 20.82
CA ARG A 7 10.03 5.33 21.59
C ARG A 7 10.33 5.06 23.07
N ASN A 8 10.71 6.11 23.80
CA ASN A 8 10.95 6.07 25.25
C ASN A 8 9.66 6.27 26.08
N ASP A 9 8.50 6.36 25.44
CA ASP A 9 7.18 6.41 26.07
C ASP A 9 6.36 5.17 25.72
N SER A 10 5.45 4.75 26.60
CA SER A 10 4.48 3.72 26.29
C SER A 10 3.17 4.35 25.82
N GLY A 11 2.58 3.82 24.76
CA GLY A 11 1.37 4.37 24.18
C GLY A 11 0.76 3.49 23.10
N ILE A 12 -0.53 3.67 22.87
CA ILE A 12 -1.31 2.94 21.89
C ILE A 12 -2.12 3.95 21.07
N ASP A 13 -1.91 3.93 19.76
CA ASP A 13 -2.66 4.72 18.79
C ASP A 13 -3.40 3.77 17.84
N ALA A 14 -4.71 3.98 17.66
CA ALA A 14 -5.52 3.21 16.73
C ALA A 14 -6.32 4.15 15.83
N SER A 15 -6.53 3.76 14.57
CA SER A 15 -7.38 4.51 13.65
C SER A 15 -8.27 3.59 12.84
N ALA A 16 -9.46 4.08 12.52
CA ALA A 16 -10.39 3.48 11.59
C ALA A 16 -10.88 4.55 10.62
N SER A 17 -11.00 4.22 9.34
CA SER A 17 -11.43 5.14 8.30
C SER A 17 -12.36 4.44 7.32
N ILE A 18 -13.39 5.16 6.89
CA ILE A 18 -14.32 4.74 5.85
C ILE A 18 -14.46 5.87 4.81
N GLY A 19 -14.79 5.53 3.57
CA GLY A 19 -14.94 6.51 2.50
C GLY A 19 -15.64 5.96 1.27
N SER A 20 -15.66 6.77 0.21
CA SER A 20 -16.23 6.41 -1.09
C SER A 20 -15.63 5.12 -1.66
N ALA A 21 -16.34 4.51 -2.61
CA ALA A 21 -15.94 3.25 -3.23
C ALA A 21 -15.62 2.13 -2.21
N TRP A 22 -16.43 2.06 -1.14
CA TRP A 22 -16.27 1.08 -0.06
C TRP A 22 -14.87 1.09 0.55
N PHE A 23 -14.21 2.25 0.60
CA PHE A 23 -12.92 2.39 1.27
C PHE A 23 -13.06 2.08 2.76
N ARG A 24 -12.19 1.21 3.27
CA ARG A 24 -12.06 0.86 4.68
C ARG A 24 -10.59 0.71 5.01
N ARG A 25 -10.13 1.38 6.07
CA ARG A 25 -8.75 1.28 6.56
C ARG A 25 -8.74 1.23 8.07
N GLY A 26 -7.86 0.38 8.61
CA GLY A 26 -7.58 0.29 10.03
C GLY A 26 -6.08 0.31 10.27
N THR A 27 -5.64 0.98 11.34
CA THR A 27 -4.25 0.94 11.79
C THR A 27 -4.16 0.79 13.29
N LEU A 28 -3.09 0.15 13.75
CA LEU A 28 -2.73 0.06 15.15
C LEU A 28 -1.22 0.32 15.29
N ASP A 29 -0.83 1.16 16.23
CA ASP A 29 0.54 1.46 16.58
C ASP A 29 0.67 1.34 18.10
N VAL A 30 1.42 0.33 18.55
CA VAL A 30 1.67 0.07 19.97
C VAL A 30 3.14 0.27 20.21
N ASN A 31 3.49 1.12 21.18
CA ASN A 31 4.84 1.25 21.71
C ASN A 31 4.82 0.91 23.19
N GLN A 32 5.77 0.09 23.63
CA GLN A 32 5.89 -0.29 25.03
C GLN A 32 7.35 -0.28 25.45
N VAL A 33 7.66 0.48 26.49
CA VAL A 33 8.95 0.43 27.18
C VAL A 33 8.99 -0.82 28.05
N ILE A 34 10.08 -1.59 27.94
CA ILE A 34 10.36 -2.82 28.68
C ILE A 34 11.64 -2.59 29.50
N GLY A 35 11.49 -2.06 30.72
CA GLY A 35 12.63 -1.66 31.57
C GLY A 35 13.29 -0.35 31.14
N ASP A 36 14.44 -0.03 31.73
CA ASP A 36 15.01 1.32 31.62
C ASP A 36 15.61 1.65 30.25
N THR A 37 16.05 0.64 29.49
CA THR A 37 16.83 0.82 28.26
C THR A 37 16.31 0.02 27.07
N THR A 38 15.15 -0.62 27.18
CA THR A 38 14.58 -1.44 26.09
C THR A 38 13.16 -1.01 25.78
N ALA A 39 12.80 -0.97 24.49
CA ALA A 39 11.42 -0.73 24.07
C ALA A 39 11.08 -1.55 22.83
N VAL A 40 9.80 -1.90 22.71
CA VAL A 40 9.24 -2.59 21.54
C VAL A 40 8.17 -1.72 20.89
N ARG A 41 8.04 -1.85 19.57
CA ARG A 41 6.98 -1.18 18.81
C ARG A 41 6.42 -2.08 17.74
N LEU A 42 5.09 -2.12 17.64
CA LEU A 42 4.36 -2.87 16.64
C LEU A 42 3.44 -1.92 15.86
N ASN A 43 3.63 -1.86 14.55
CA ASN A 43 2.70 -1.18 13.64
C ASN A 43 1.96 -2.22 12.80
N VAL A 44 0.63 -2.10 12.73
CA VAL A 44 -0.26 -2.95 11.90
C VAL A 44 -1.14 -2.05 11.05
N MET A 45 -1.39 -2.47 9.82
CA MET A 45 -2.28 -1.78 8.89
C MET A 45 -3.06 -2.79 8.04
N GLY A 46 -4.33 -2.50 7.82
CA GLY A 46 -5.17 -3.18 6.84
C GLY A 46 -6.00 -2.16 6.07
N GLU A 47 -6.14 -2.37 4.76
CA GLU A 47 -6.90 -1.48 3.88
C GLU A 47 -7.56 -2.29 2.78
N LYS A 48 -8.81 -1.95 2.47
CA LYS A 48 -9.59 -2.51 1.36
C LYS A 48 -10.43 -1.42 0.73
N THR A 49 -10.42 -1.34 -0.59
CA THR A 49 -11.14 -0.29 -1.32
C THR A 49 -11.43 -0.73 -2.77
N HIS A 50 -12.54 -0.25 -3.32
CA HIS A 50 -12.78 -0.22 -4.76
C HIS A 50 -12.31 1.11 -5.33
N ASP A 51 -12.21 1.20 -6.65
CA ASP A 51 -12.02 2.49 -7.30
C ASP A 51 -13.38 3.17 -7.55
N ALA A 52 -13.46 4.48 -7.32
CA ALA A 52 -14.70 5.24 -7.49
C ALA A 52 -15.05 5.49 -8.96
N GLY A 53 -14.06 5.51 -9.84
CA GLY A 53 -14.23 5.81 -11.26
C GLY A 53 -13.92 4.65 -12.19
N ARG A 54 -13.58 3.47 -11.65
CA ARG A 54 -13.18 2.30 -12.43
C ARG A 54 -13.89 1.05 -11.93
N ASP A 55 -14.68 0.43 -12.81
CA ASP A 55 -15.37 -0.81 -12.50
C ASP A 55 -14.38 -1.91 -12.16
N LYS A 56 -14.73 -2.79 -11.22
CA LYS A 56 -13.98 -4.01 -10.86
C LYS A 56 -12.55 -3.80 -10.34
N VAL A 57 -12.00 -2.57 -10.37
CA VAL A 57 -10.71 -2.22 -9.77
C VAL A 57 -10.86 -2.22 -8.26
N LYS A 58 -9.98 -2.98 -7.60
CA LYS A 58 -9.97 -3.18 -6.16
C LYS A 58 -8.54 -3.19 -5.67
N ASN A 59 -8.31 -2.63 -4.50
CA ASN A 59 -7.04 -2.67 -3.81
C ASN A 59 -7.25 -3.22 -2.41
N GLU A 60 -6.40 -4.17 -2.03
CA GLU A 60 -6.40 -4.75 -0.69
C GLU A 60 -4.95 -4.93 -0.24
N ARG A 61 -4.61 -4.39 0.93
CA ARG A 61 -3.27 -4.52 1.49
C ARG A 61 -3.33 -4.68 2.99
N TYR A 62 -2.42 -5.47 3.51
CA TYR A 62 -2.17 -5.53 4.94
C TYR A 62 -0.67 -5.55 5.20
N GLY A 63 -0.26 -5.02 6.34
CA GLY A 63 1.12 -4.98 6.74
C GLY A 63 1.31 -5.05 8.24
N VAL A 64 2.42 -5.63 8.64
CA VAL A 64 2.87 -5.73 10.02
C VAL A 64 4.35 -5.37 10.09
N ALA A 65 4.71 -4.54 11.06
CA ALA A 65 6.06 -4.03 11.26
C ALA A 65 6.41 -4.03 12.76
N PRO A 66 6.91 -5.16 13.28
CA PRO A 66 7.44 -5.23 14.63
C PRO A 66 8.88 -4.71 14.68
N SER A 67 9.25 -4.14 15.81
CA SER A 67 10.58 -3.62 16.09
C SER A 67 10.90 -3.67 17.57
N VAL A 68 12.19 -3.78 17.89
CA VAL A 68 12.73 -3.74 19.24
C VAL A 68 14.01 -2.92 19.25
N ALA A 69 14.21 -2.16 20.32
CA ALA A 69 15.40 -1.36 20.57
C ALA A 69 15.97 -1.71 21.94
N PHE A 70 17.28 -1.86 22.01
CA PHE A 70 18.05 -2.10 23.24
C PHE A 70 19.07 -0.98 23.45
N GLY A 71 19.40 -0.71 24.71
CA GLY A 71 20.38 0.31 25.08
C GLY A 71 19.90 1.75 24.89
N LEU A 72 18.59 1.98 24.88
CA LEU A 72 18.00 3.33 24.82
C LEU A 72 18.54 4.19 25.96
N GLY A 73 18.99 5.41 25.63
CA GLY A 73 19.63 6.31 26.60
C GLY A 73 21.08 5.98 26.96
N THR A 74 21.67 4.91 26.39
CA THR A 74 23.06 4.51 26.66
C THR A 74 23.97 4.78 25.47
N ALA A 75 25.29 4.59 25.62
CA ALA A 75 26.27 4.76 24.54
C ALA A 75 26.08 3.74 23.40
N ASN A 76 25.72 2.50 23.72
CA ASN A 76 25.59 1.40 22.76
C ASN A 76 24.10 1.12 22.50
N ARG A 77 23.66 1.23 21.24
CA ARG A 77 22.25 1.04 20.89
C ARG A 77 22.10 0.01 19.77
N LEU A 78 21.14 -0.89 19.91
CA LEU A 78 20.80 -1.89 18.91
C LEU A 78 19.32 -1.78 18.54
N TYR A 79 19.04 -1.64 17.25
CA TYR A 79 17.69 -1.62 16.70
C TYR A 79 17.48 -2.81 15.76
N LEU A 80 16.42 -3.57 15.98
CA LEU A 80 16.00 -4.67 15.11
C LEU A 80 14.61 -4.36 14.57
N ASN A 81 14.45 -4.45 13.25
CA ASN A 81 13.21 -4.12 12.55
C ASN A 81 12.83 -5.24 11.58
N TYR A 82 11.53 -5.51 11.49
CA TYR A 82 10.96 -6.36 10.46
C TYR A 82 9.76 -5.65 9.80
N LEU A 83 9.53 -5.92 8.53
CA LEU A 83 8.41 -5.39 7.77
C LEU A 83 7.89 -6.47 6.84
N HIS A 84 6.59 -6.73 6.92
CA HIS A 84 5.87 -7.57 5.97
C HIS A 84 4.67 -6.81 5.45
N VAL A 85 4.51 -6.74 4.12
CA VAL A 85 3.35 -6.15 3.46
C VAL A 85 2.92 -7.07 2.33
N THR A 86 1.64 -7.43 2.32
CA THR A 86 1.04 -8.18 1.22
C THR A 86 -0.03 -7.32 0.54
N GLN A 87 -0.10 -7.41 -0.79
CA GLN A 87 -1.04 -6.66 -1.62
C GLN A 87 -1.76 -7.60 -2.57
N HIS A 88 -3.08 -7.45 -2.67
CA HIS A 88 -3.97 -8.16 -3.58
C HIS A 88 -4.81 -7.12 -4.32
N ASN A 89 -4.30 -6.68 -5.47
CA ASN A 89 -4.91 -5.61 -6.25
C ASN A 89 -5.40 -6.15 -7.60
N THR A 90 -6.50 -5.61 -8.09
CA THR A 90 -6.86 -5.73 -9.51
C THR A 90 -6.08 -4.65 -10.27
N PRO A 91 -5.07 -5.00 -11.08
CA PRO A 91 -4.34 -3.99 -11.84
C PRO A 91 -5.24 -3.37 -12.89
N ASP A 92 -5.07 -2.07 -13.11
CA ASP A 92 -5.78 -1.33 -14.15
C ASP A 92 -4.77 -0.77 -15.14
N GLY A 93 -4.89 -1.18 -16.41
CA GLY A 93 -4.06 -0.69 -17.51
C GLY A 93 -4.57 0.62 -18.11
N GLY A 94 -5.69 1.14 -17.60
CA GLY A 94 -6.39 2.30 -18.15
C GLY A 94 -7.44 1.92 -19.19
N ILE A 95 -7.80 2.91 -20.00
CA ILE A 95 -8.81 2.81 -21.06
C ILE A 95 -8.19 3.15 -22.42
N PRO A 96 -8.71 2.60 -23.53
CA PRO A 96 -8.32 3.03 -24.87
C PRO A 96 -8.59 4.53 -25.09
N THR A 97 -7.78 5.19 -25.92
CA THR A 97 -7.91 6.64 -26.21
C THR A 97 -8.90 6.94 -27.34
N ILE A 98 -9.68 5.95 -27.78
CA ILE A 98 -10.63 6.06 -28.89
C ILE A 98 -11.62 7.22 -28.62
N GLY A 99 -11.83 8.06 -29.64
CA GLY A 99 -12.73 9.21 -29.57
C GLY A 99 -12.17 10.46 -28.86
N LEU A 100 -10.91 10.44 -28.40
CA LEU A 100 -10.22 11.63 -27.93
C LEU A 100 -9.61 12.45 -29.09
N PRO A 101 -9.47 13.78 -28.95
CA PRO A 101 -8.78 14.60 -29.96
C PRO A 101 -7.37 14.05 -30.25
N GLY A 102 -7.06 13.85 -31.53
CA GLY A 102 -5.78 13.31 -31.98
C GLY A 102 -5.69 11.77 -32.03
N PHE A 103 -6.76 11.05 -31.67
CA PHE A 103 -6.82 9.59 -31.89
C PHE A 103 -6.86 9.27 -33.38
N SER A 104 -6.05 8.29 -33.79
CA SER A 104 -6.13 7.65 -35.09
C SER A 104 -6.00 6.13 -34.93
N ALA A 105 -6.78 5.38 -35.70
CA ALA A 105 -6.77 3.93 -35.67
C ALA A 105 -5.38 3.40 -36.06
N PRO A 106 -4.85 2.40 -35.33
CA PRO A 106 -3.48 1.92 -35.52
C PRO A 106 -3.26 1.18 -36.85
N SER A 107 -4.33 0.78 -37.54
CA SER A 107 -4.24 0.07 -38.83
C SER A 107 -5.51 0.20 -39.67
N ALA A 108 -5.41 -0.08 -40.97
CA ALA A 108 -6.56 -0.11 -41.88
C ALA A 108 -7.65 -1.10 -41.44
N GLY A 109 -7.26 -2.25 -40.86
CA GLY A 109 -8.20 -3.24 -40.33
C GLY A 109 -9.00 -2.78 -39.11
N THR A 110 -8.60 -1.67 -38.47
CA THR A 110 -9.30 -1.05 -37.33
C THR A 110 -9.85 0.34 -37.66
N ALA A 111 -9.90 0.71 -38.95
CA ALA A 111 -10.29 2.05 -39.40
C ALA A 111 -11.67 2.51 -38.92
N ALA A 112 -12.60 1.58 -38.67
CA ALA A 112 -13.92 1.88 -38.10
C ALA A 112 -13.85 2.59 -36.73
N LEU A 113 -12.76 2.42 -35.98
CA LEU A 113 -12.55 3.07 -34.69
C LEU A 113 -12.37 4.60 -34.80
N ASN A 114 -11.94 5.12 -35.96
CA ASN A 114 -11.81 6.58 -36.18
C ASN A 114 -13.14 7.32 -36.08
N HIS A 115 -14.24 6.62 -36.35
CA HIS A 115 -15.59 7.17 -36.30
C HIS A 115 -16.37 6.75 -35.05
N SER A 116 -15.71 6.06 -34.12
CA SER A 116 -16.32 5.62 -32.87
C SER A 116 -16.35 6.75 -31.84
N GLY A 117 -17.38 6.75 -30.99
CA GLY A 117 -17.47 7.65 -29.85
C GLY A 117 -16.42 7.38 -28.77
N LYS A 118 -16.31 8.31 -27.81
CA LYS A 118 -15.44 8.13 -26.64
C LYS A 118 -15.83 6.86 -25.88
N VAL A 119 -14.82 6.12 -25.46
CA VAL A 119 -15.03 4.95 -24.57
C VAL A 119 -15.52 5.41 -23.19
N ASP A 120 -16.32 4.57 -22.54
CA ASP A 120 -16.72 4.81 -21.16
C ASP A 120 -15.51 4.71 -20.22
N THR A 121 -15.28 5.77 -19.45
CA THR A 121 -14.16 5.87 -18.52
C THR A 121 -14.31 4.98 -17.30
N HIS A 122 -15.50 4.41 -17.04
CA HIS A 122 -15.71 3.45 -15.95
C HIS A 122 -15.32 2.02 -16.34
N ASN A 123 -15.31 1.70 -17.64
CA ASN A 123 -15.11 0.31 -18.10
C ASN A 123 -13.73 -0.26 -17.77
N PHE A 124 -13.71 -1.49 -17.26
CA PHE A 124 -12.49 -2.24 -16.99
C PHE A 124 -12.05 -3.11 -18.16
N TYR A 125 -10.85 -2.86 -18.67
CA TYR A 125 -10.26 -3.61 -19.80
C TYR A 125 -9.14 -4.59 -19.36
N GLY A 126 -8.95 -4.79 -18.05
CA GLY A 126 -7.92 -5.68 -17.50
C GLY A 126 -8.36 -7.14 -17.35
N LYS A 127 -7.41 -8.03 -17.06
CA LYS A 127 -7.68 -9.45 -16.75
C LYS A 127 -7.85 -9.67 -15.24
N HIS A 128 -8.75 -10.58 -14.87
CA HIS A 128 -8.94 -11.00 -13.48
C HIS A 128 -7.72 -11.80 -12.96
N GLY A 129 -7.26 -11.53 -11.73
CA GLY A 129 -6.40 -12.45 -10.98
C GLY A 129 -4.88 -12.20 -10.99
N PHE A 130 -4.40 -11.02 -11.41
CA PHE A 130 -2.94 -10.74 -11.35
C PHE A 130 -2.47 -10.54 -9.91
N ARG A 131 -1.63 -11.46 -9.41
CA ARG A 131 -1.08 -11.43 -8.04
C ARG A 131 0.38 -10.96 -8.07
N LEU A 132 0.64 -9.73 -7.67
CA LEU A 132 2.00 -9.23 -7.42
C LEU A 132 2.43 -9.59 -5.99
N ARG A 133 3.16 -10.70 -5.83
CA ARG A 133 3.90 -10.99 -4.59
C ARG A 133 5.23 -10.23 -4.62
N ARG A 134 5.30 -9.07 -3.95
CA ARG A 134 6.58 -8.39 -3.72
C ARG A 134 7.03 -8.66 -2.28
N PHE A 135 8.02 -9.53 -2.11
CA PHE A 135 8.81 -9.63 -0.87
C PHE A 135 9.91 -8.57 -0.95
N ASP A 136 9.87 -7.54 -0.11
CA ASP A 136 11.03 -6.68 0.17
C ASP A 136 11.47 -6.98 1.61
N HIS A 137 12.49 -7.83 1.78
CA HIS A 137 13.19 -8.00 3.05
C HIS A 137 14.31 -6.95 3.11
N ARG A 138 14.17 -5.95 3.98
CA ARG A 138 15.28 -5.06 4.33
C ARG A 138 15.60 -5.18 5.81
N HIS A 139 16.66 -5.93 6.10
CA HIS A 139 17.37 -5.80 7.36
C HIS A 139 18.23 -4.53 7.30
N ARG A 140 18.00 -3.59 8.21
CA ARG A 140 18.96 -2.51 8.49
C ARG A 140 19.47 -2.71 9.89
N TYR A 141 20.72 -3.13 9.99
CA TYR A 141 21.48 -3.13 11.23
C TYR A 141 22.16 -1.78 11.35
N HIS A 142 21.85 -1.03 12.41
CA HIS A 142 22.61 0.15 12.80
C HIS A 142 23.19 -0.16 14.18
N ALA A 143 24.50 -0.39 14.22
CA ALA A 143 25.30 -0.41 15.43
C ALA A 143 26.12 0.89 15.45
N PHE A 144 26.01 1.64 16.55
CA PHE A 144 26.87 2.77 16.88
C PHE A 144 27.33 2.59 18.32
#